data_AF-A0A8S1SSJ9-F1
#
_entry.id   AF-A0A8S1SSJ9-F1
#
_cell.length_a   1.000
_cell.length_b   1.000
_cell.length_c   1.000
_cell.angle_alpha   90.00
_cell.angle_beta   90.00
_cell.angle_gamma   90.00
#
_symmetry.space_group_name_H-M   'P 1'
#
loop_
_entity.id
_entity.type
_entity.pdbx_description
1 polymer ?
#
loop_
_entity_poly.entity_id
_entity_poly.type
_entity_poly.pdbx_seq_one_letter_code
_entity_poly.pdbx_strand_id
1 'polypeptide(L)'
;MMNAYFLMAQQMRTLLRILKKNIYFINNVKKGTFHEHSPILHSLTNLIGWGKVCSGLVKMFQGEVLFKYPVIQHTYFGTIVEFQ
;
A
#
# COMPACT_ATOMS: atom_id res chain seq x y z
N MET A 1 -12.59 22.83 -13.27
CA MET A 1 -11.17 22.37 -13.24
C MET A 1 -10.52 22.48 -11.86
N MET A 2 -10.57 23.62 -11.16
CA MET A 2 -9.89 23.82 -9.86
C MET A 2 -10.27 22.79 -8.76
N ASN A 3 -11.51 22.28 -8.78
CA ASN A 3 -12.01 21.34 -7.78
C ASN A 3 -11.39 19.92 -7.90
N ALA A 4 -11.10 19.46 -9.13
CA ALA A 4 -10.49 18.14 -9.35
C ALA A 4 -9.02 18.10 -8.91
N TYR A 5 -8.25 19.15 -9.20
CA TYR A 5 -6.87 19.29 -8.72
C TYR A 5 -6.82 19.40 -7.19
N PHE A 6 -7.76 20.13 -6.59
CA PHE A 6 -7.87 20.23 -5.13
C PHE A 6 -8.16 18.86 -4.50
N LEU A 7 -9.12 18.11 -5.05
CA LEU A 7 -9.46 16.77 -4.60
C LEU A 7 -8.28 15.79 -4.75
N MET A 8 -7.60 15.82 -5.89
CA MET A 8 -6.42 14.98 -6.16
C MET A 8 -5.27 15.31 -5.19
N ALA A 9 -5.02 16.59 -4.94
CA ALA A 9 -4.02 17.03 -3.97
C ALA A 9 -4.41 16.62 -2.54
N GLN A 10 -5.70 16.64 -2.20
CA GLN A 10 -6.19 16.20 -0.90
C GLN A 10 -6.03 14.69 -0.71
N GLN A 11 -6.35 13.89 -1.73
CA GLN A 11 -6.11 12.44 -1.72
C GLN A 11 -4.62 12.14 -1.53
N MET A 12 -3.73 12.83 -2.27
CA MET A 12 -2.29 12.66 -2.13
C MET A 12 -1.80 13.01 -0.72
N ARG A 13 -2.28 14.09 -0.12
CA ARG A 13 -1.95 14.45 1.28
C ARG A 13 -2.37 13.35 2.27
N THR A 14 -3.55 12.78 2.08
CA THR A 14 -4.03 11.69 2.94
C THR A 14 -3.18 10.43 2.80
N LEU A 15 -2.82 10.04 1.57
CA LEU A 15 -1.94 8.90 1.31
C LEU A 15 -0.57 9.07 1.97
N LEU A 16 0.04 10.25 1.83
CA LEU A 16 1.33 10.54 2.47
C LEU A 16 1.25 10.50 4.00
N ARG A 17 0.15 10.96 4.59
CA ARG A 17 -0.08 10.87 6.05
C ARG A 17 -0.17 9.41 6.50
N ILE A 18 -0.93 8.58 5.78
CA ILE A 18 -1.07 7.15 6.08
C ILE A 18 0.28 6.44 5.96
N LEU A 19 1.03 6.71 4.89
CA LEU A 19 2.36 6.12 4.69
C LEU A 19 3.31 6.46 5.83
N LYS A 20 3.43 7.75 6.18
CA LYS A 20 4.28 8.21 7.28
C LYS A 20 3.92 7.54 8.61
N LYS A 21 2.61 7.45 8.91
CA LYS A 21 2.12 6.79 10.13
C LYS A 21 2.56 5.33 10.20
N ASN A 22 2.44 4.59 9.09
CA ASN A 22 2.82 3.17 9.06
C ASN A 22 4.33 2.96 9.13
N ILE A 23 5.14 3.80 8.48
CA ILE A 23 6.61 3.74 8.60
C ILE A 23 7.04 4.03 10.04
N TYR A 24 6.45 5.03 10.69
CA TYR A 24 6.70 5.32 12.10
C TYR A 24 6.37 4.12 13.01
N PHE A 25 5.21 3.48 12.78
CA PHE A 25 4.82 2.28 13.52
C PHE A 25 5.85 1.14 13.36
N ILE A 26 6.30 0.87 12.13
CA ILE A 26 7.29 -0.17 11.85
C ILE A 26 8.59 0.09 12.61
N ASN A 27 9.10 1.32 12.62
CA ASN A 27 10.34 1.67 13.32
C ASN A 27 10.23 1.56 14.85
N ASN A 28 9.02 1.67 15.41
CA ASN A 28 8.82 1.49 16.85
C ASN A 28 8.81 0.00 17.23
N VAL A 29 8.19 -0.83 16.39
CA VAL A 29 7.99 -2.27 16.65
C VAL A 29 9.22 -3.09 16.31
N LYS A 30 9.84 -2.85 15.14
CA LYS A 30 11.01 -3.60 14.68
C LYS A 30 12.30 -2.90 15.12
N LYS A 31 13.30 -3.68 15.54
CA LYS A 31 14.62 -3.18 15.95
C LYS A 31 15.65 -3.48 14.86
N GLY A 32 16.77 -2.76 14.89
CA GLY A 32 17.82 -2.86 13.87
C GLY A 32 17.62 -1.88 12.72
N THR A 33 18.40 -2.04 11.66
CA THR A 33 18.34 -1.11 10.53
C THR A 33 17.12 -1.41 9.65
N PHE A 34 16.53 -0.36 9.07
CA PHE A 34 15.26 -0.51 8.33
C PHE A 34 15.35 -1.47 7.15
N HIS A 35 16.50 -1.51 6.48
CA HIS A 35 16.71 -2.34 5.30
C HIS A 35 16.83 -3.83 5.63
N GLU A 36 17.29 -4.20 6.83
CA GLU A 36 17.37 -5.59 7.28
C GLU A 36 15.98 -6.16 7.54
N HIS A 37 15.12 -5.40 8.22
CA HIS A 37 13.83 -5.91 8.69
C HIS A 37 12.64 -5.57 7.78
N SER A 38 12.84 -4.65 6.82
CA SER A 38 11.83 -4.19 5.86
C SER A 38 12.43 -3.96 4.46
N PRO A 39 13.13 -4.94 3.86
CA PRO A 39 13.86 -4.78 2.60
C PRO A 39 12.97 -4.38 1.41
N ILE A 40 11.74 -4.90 1.32
CA ILE A 40 10.78 -4.55 0.26
C ILE A 40 10.37 -3.07 0.37
N LEU A 41 10.11 -2.58 1.57
CA LEU A 41 9.76 -1.16 1.76
C LEU A 41 10.98 -0.27 1.53
N HIS A 42 12.17 -0.73 1.88
CA HIS A 42 13.40 0.00 1.60
C HIS A 42 13.68 0.08 0.09
N SER A 43 13.47 -0.99 -0.68
CA SER A 43 13.72 -0.95 -2.13
C SER A 43 12.82 0.07 -2.85
N LEU A 44 11.62 0.36 -2.32
CA LEU A 44 10.75 1.42 -2.85
C LEU A 44 11.35 2.83 -2.74
N THR A 45 12.29 3.06 -1.81
CA THR A 45 12.95 4.38 -1.69
C THR A 45 13.85 4.70 -2.87
N ASN A 46 14.26 3.68 -3.63
CA ASN A 46 15.12 3.83 -4.81
C ASN A 46 14.30 4.11 -6.09
N LEU A 47 12.97 4.07 -6.02
CA LEU A 47 12.10 4.33 -7.16
C LEU A 47 11.83 5.83 -7.34
N ILE A 48 12.03 6.33 -8.56
CA ILE A 48 11.76 7.72 -8.91
C ILE A 48 10.26 7.86 -9.26
N GLY A 49 9.55 8.61 -8.43
CA GLY A 49 8.17 9.05 -8.69
C GLY A 49 7.09 8.18 -8.02
N TRP A 50 6.16 8.84 -7.33
CA TRP A 50 5.05 8.19 -6.61
C TRP A 50 4.12 7.39 -7.52
N GLY A 51 3.96 7.77 -8.79
CA GLY A 51 3.15 7.02 -9.74
C GLY A 51 3.65 5.58 -9.94
N LYS A 52 4.97 5.37 -10.02
CA LYS A 52 5.57 4.03 -10.14
C LYS A 52 5.40 3.22 -8.86
N VAL A 53 5.62 3.85 -7.71
CA VAL A 53 5.44 3.23 -6.39
C VAL A 53 3.99 2.76 -6.24
N CYS A 54 3.00 3.63 -6.49
CA CYS A 54 1.58 3.29 -6.40
C CYS A 54 1.20 2.16 -7.36
N SER A 55 1.61 2.22 -8.63
CA SER A 55 1.32 1.16 -9.60
C SER A 55 1.94 -0.18 -9.19
N GLY A 56 3.19 -0.16 -8.71
CA GLY A 56 3.86 -1.36 -8.20
C GLY A 56 3.16 -1.97 -6.99
N LEU A 57 2.75 -1.14 -6.02
CA LEU A 57 2.01 -1.59 -4.84
C LEU A 57 0.64 -2.19 -5.17
N VAL A 58 -0.07 -1.62 -6.16
CA VAL A 58 -1.35 -2.20 -6.62
C VAL A 58 -1.13 -3.58 -7.24
N LYS A 59 -0.11 -3.73 -8.11
CA LYS A 59 0.23 -5.04 -8.71
C LYS A 59 0.67 -6.06 -7.65
N MET A 60 1.46 -5.62 -6.68
CA MET A 60 1.90 -6.46 -5.57
C MET A 60 0.70 -6.89 -4.71
N PHE A 61 -0.26 -6.00 -4.43
CA PHE A 61 -1.48 -6.37 -3.70
C PHE A 61 -2.31 -7.42 -4.47
N GLN A 62 -2.44 -7.27 -5.78
CA GLN A 62 -3.11 -8.27 -6.61
C GLN A 62 -2.41 -9.64 -6.53
N GLY A 63 -1.09 -9.69 -6.70
CA GLY A 63 -0.35 -10.96 -6.70
C GLY A 63 -0.18 -11.60 -5.32
N GLU A 64 0.18 -10.82 -4.30
CA GLU A 64 0.55 -11.33 -2.97
C GLU A 64 -0.62 -11.42 -2.00
N VAL A 65 -1.74 -10.75 -2.30
CA VAL A 65 -2.97 -10.82 -1.50
C VAL A 65 -4.07 -11.46 -2.32
N LEU A 66 -4.61 -10.77 -3.32
CA LEU A 66 -5.85 -11.18 -3.98
C LEU A 66 -5.75 -12.53 -4.69
N PHE A 67 -4.61 -12.84 -5.32
CA PHE A 67 -4.39 -14.09 -6.04
C PHE A 67 -3.63 -15.14 -5.22
N LYS A 68 -3.53 -14.93 -3.91
CA LYS A 68 -2.86 -15.86 -3.00
C LYS A 68 -3.91 -16.58 -2.16
N TYR A 69 -4.24 -17.81 -2.54
CA TYR A 69 -5.30 -18.59 -1.90
C TYR A 69 -5.22 -18.62 -0.36
N PRO A 70 -4.05 -18.89 0.29
CA PRO A 70 -3.96 -18.89 1.75
C PRO A 70 -4.32 -17.55 2.41
N VAL A 71 -4.22 -16.44 1.68
CA VAL A 71 -4.53 -15.09 2.17
C VAL A 71 -6.03 -14.80 2.03
N ILE A 72 -6.63 -15.18 0.90
CA ILE A 72 -8.04 -14.86 0.59
C ILE A 72 -9.05 -15.94 0.94
N GLN A 73 -8.62 -17.13 1.34
CA GLN A 73 -9.49 -18.29 1.66
C GLN A 73 -10.58 -17.99 2.70
N HIS A 74 -10.43 -16.95 3.52
CA HIS A 74 -11.40 -16.54 4.53
C HIS A 74 -12.18 -15.25 4.14
N THR A 75 -12.16 -14.89 2.86
CA THR A 75 -12.96 -13.77 2.34
C THR A 75 -14.42 -14.22 2.24
N TYR A 76 -15.32 -13.48 2.89
CA TYR A 76 -16.75 -13.76 2.82
C TYR A 76 -17.37 -13.11 1.59
N PHE A 77 -18.17 -13.89 0.87
CA PHE A 77 -18.98 -13.44 -0.24
C PHE A 77 -20.45 -13.47 0.17
N GLY A 78 -21.22 -12.50 -0.30
CA GLY A 78 -22.61 -12.31 0.07
C GLY A 78 -23.37 -11.62 -1.05
N THR A 79 -24.50 -10.99 -0.73
CA THR A 79 -25.37 -10.39 -1.74
C THR A 79 -24.80 -9.13 -2.39
N ILE A 80 -23.79 -8.49 -1.79
CA ILE A 80 -23.15 -7.27 -2.33
C ILE A 80 -21.95 -7.64 -3.21
N VAL A 81 -21.22 -8.69 -2.83
CA VAL A 81 -20.07 -9.20 -3.57
C VAL A 81 -20.25 -10.70 -3.68
N GLU A 82 -20.76 -11.12 -4.83
CA GLU A 82 -21.06 -12.51 -5.12
C GLU A 82 -19.77 -13.28 -5.45
N PHE A 83 -19.74 -14.56 -5.05
CA PHE A 83 -18.72 -15.49 -5.51
C PHE A 83 -19.17 -16.02 -6.88
N GLN A 84 -18.41 -15.71 -7.93
CA GLN A 84 -18.66 -16.18 -9.29
C GLN A 84 -17.84 -17.43 -9.61
#